data_AF-A0A7C5C4V6-F1
#
_entry.id   AF-A0A7C5C4V6-F1
#
_cell.length_a   1.000
_cell.length_b   1.000
_cell.length_c   1.000
_cell.angle_alpha   90.00
_cell.angle_beta   90.00
_cell.angle_gamma   90.00
#
_symmetry.space_group_name_H-M   'P 1'
#
loop_
_entity.id
_entity.type
_entity.pdbx_description
1 polymer ?
#
loop_
_entity_poly.entity_id
_entity_poly.type
_entity_poly.pdbx_seq_one_letter_code
_entity_poly.pdbx_strand_id
1 'polypeptide(L)'
;IAIPHGKTNAVDHVYGVLGISKKGIDYDALDGEPVYLLFLMLAPPKDSEIHLRLLKRLAELLDNPQFYTELVVQKDPQAAYGIIKKYEEVLIALDR
;
A
#
# COMPACT_ATOMS: atom_id res chain seq x y z
N ILE A 1 5.56 -8.12 -3.06
CA ILE A 1 5.11 -6.80 -2.52
C ILE A 1 5.38 -6.81 -1.02
N ALA A 2 5.88 -5.73 -0.43
CA ALA A 2 6.05 -5.63 1.02
C ALA A 2 5.04 -4.64 1.62
N ILE A 3 4.47 -4.99 2.77
CA ILE A 3 3.54 -4.13 3.51
C ILE A 3 4.00 -4.02 4.98
N PRO A 4 5.19 -3.44 5.24
CA PRO A 4 5.62 -3.21 6.61
C PRO A 4 4.60 -2.32 7.31
N HIS A 5 4.09 -2.76 8.45
CA HIS A 5 3.07 -2.02 9.18
C HIS A 5 3.27 -2.15 10.67
N GLY A 6 2.83 -1.14 11.42
CA GLY A 6 2.99 -1.17 12.87
C GLY A 6 2.34 -0.01 13.59
N LYS A 7 2.21 -0.20 14.90
CA LYS A 7 1.75 0.84 15.83
C LYS A 7 2.96 1.44 16.54
N THR A 8 3.02 2.76 16.63
CA THR A 8 4.15 3.47 17.25
C THR A 8 3.70 4.81 17.84
N ASN A 9 4.34 5.25 18.92
CA ASN A 9 4.13 6.59 19.50
C ASN A 9 4.88 7.69 18.74
N ALA A 10 5.64 7.35 17.70
CA ALA A 10 6.42 8.30 16.90
C ALA A 10 5.59 9.11 15.89
N VAL A 11 4.30 8.78 15.72
CA VAL A 11 3.36 9.45 14.81
C VAL A 11 2.08 9.79 15.57
N ASP A 12 1.36 10.83 15.16
CA ASP A 12 0.14 11.34 15.81
C ASP A 12 -1.16 10.99 15.07
N HIS A 13 -1.02 10.55 13.81
CA HIS A 13 -2.06 10.09 12.89
C HIS A 13 -1.59 8.85 12.11
N VAL A 14 -2.48 8.24 11.33
CA VAL A 14 -2.08 7.16 10.42
C VAL A 14 -1.33 7.76 9.22
N TYR A 15 -0.13 7.24 8.96
CA TYR A 15 0.69 7.58 7.81
C TYR A 15 0.85 6.38 6.88
N GLY A 16 0.69 6.61 5.58
CA GLY A 16 1.00 5.66 4.52
C GLY A 16 2.14 6.19 3.64
N VAL A 17 3.07 5.30 3.27
CA VAL A 17 4.15 5.61 2.32
C VAL A 17 4.18 4.54 1.25
N LEU A 18 4.20 4.97 -0.02
CA LEU A 18 4.45 4.11 -1.16
C LEU A 18 5.89 4.29 -1.64
N GLY A 19 6.65 3.20 -1.63
CA GLY A 19 7.93 3.07 -2.32
C GLY A 19 7.80 2.21 -3.57
N ILE A 20 8.39 2.66 -4.68
CA ILE A 20 8.46 1.91 -5.94
C ILE A 20 9.93 1.72 -6.32
N SER A 21 10.45 0.50 -6.20
CA SER A 21 11.79 0.15 -6.68
C SER A 21 11.72 -0.34 -8.12
N LYS A 22 12.58 0.19 -9.00
CA LYS A 22 12.69 -0.28 -10.38
C LYS A 22 13.56 -1.51 -10.54
N LYS A 23 14.47 -1.74 -9.60
CA LYS A 23 15.41 -2.88 -9.63
C LYS A 23 14.95 -4.02 -8.72
N GLY A 24 13.82 -3.87 -8.05
CA GLY A 24 13.46 -4.71 -6.91
C GLY A 24 14.32 -4.39 -5.68
N ILE A 25 13.94 -4.94 -4.54
CA ILE A 25 14.67 -4.89 -3.27
C ILE A 25 14.78 -6.33 -2.79
N ASP A 26 15.97 -6.75 -2.40
CA ASP A 26 16.14 -7.97 -1.61
C ASP A 26 15.55 -7.72 -0.22
N TYR A 27 14.36 -8.29 0.00
CA TYR A 27 13.53 -8.02 1.16
C TYR A 27 13.33 -9.29 2.01
N ASP A 28 14.01 -10.38 1.68
CA ASP A 28 13.77 -11.70 2.31
C ASP A 28 12.28 -12.09 2.23
N ALA A 29 11.68 -11.91 1.04
CA ALA A 29 10.28 -12.25 0.81
C ALA A 29 10.08 -13.77 0.88
N LEU A 30 8.92 -14.23 1.36
CA LEU A 30 8.62 -15.66 1.54
C LEU A 30 8.69 -16.48 0.24
N ASP A 31 8.40 -15.84 -0.89
CA ASP A 31 8.48 -16.43 -2.23
C ASP A 31 9.89 -16.33 -2.84
N GLY A 32 10.82 -15.65 -2.17
CA GLY A 32 12.18 -15.38 -2.65
C GLY A 32 12.25 -14.33 -3.76
N GLU A 33 11.13 -13.71 -4.14
CA GLU A 33 11.10 -12.75 -5.25
C GLU A 33 11.45 -11.33 -4.78
N PRO A 34 12.11 -10.52 -5.64
CA PRO A 34 12.40 -9.13 -5.30
C PRO A 34 11.12 -8.31 -5.05
N VAL A 35 11.18 -7.43 -4.05
CA VAL A 35 10.08 -6.51 -3.76
C VAL A 35 10.20 -5.24 -4.60
N TYR A 36 9.21 -5.00 -5.47
CA TYR A 36 9.14 -3.78 -6.28
C TYR A 36 8.25 -2.70 -5.67
N LEU A 37 7.23 -3.09 -4.91
CA LEU A 37 6.32 -2.18 -4.22
C LEU A 37 6.43 -2.37 -2.71
N LEU A 38 6.60 -1.27 -1.99
CA LEU A 38 6.59 -1.22 -0.54
C LEU A 38 5.50 -0.25 -0.07
N PHE A 39 4.58 -0.74 0.75
CA PHE A 39 3.54 0.05 1.39
C PHE A 39 3.79 0.08 2.90
N LEU A 40 4.44 1.14 3.39
CA LEU A 40 4.64 1.31 4.83
C LEU A 40 3.39 1.96 5.43
N MET A 41 2.86 1.38 6.51
CA MET A 41 1.77 1.99 7.28
C MET A 41 2.08 2.06 8.78
N LEU A 42 2.09 3.28 9.30
CA LEU A 42 2.33 3.55 10.71
C LEU A 42 1.09 4.21 11.31
N ALA A 43 0.72 3.80 12.53
CA ALA A 43 -0.40 4.38 13.25
C ALA A 43 -0.06 4.61 14.73
N PRO A 44 -0.62 5.64 15.38
CA PRO A 44 -0.58 5.72 16.83
C PRO A 44 -1.46 4.62 17.44
N PRO A 45 -1.18 4.15 18.67
CA PRO A 45 -1.98 3.09 19.31
C PRO A 45 -3.49 3.40 19.37
N LYS A 46 -3.87 4.67 19.55
CA LYS A 46 -5.26 5.15 19.59
C LYS A 46 -6.04 4.91 18.28
N ASP A 47 -5.36 4.83 17.13
CA ASP A 47 -6.01 4.72 15.80
C ASP A 47 -5.98 3.27 15.27
N SER A 48 -5.96 2.29 16.18
CA SER A 48 -5.87 0.86 15.85
C SER A 48 -6.95 0.37 14.89
N GLU A 49 -8.19 0.84 15.05
CA GLU A 49 -9.31 0.42 14.21
C GLU A 49 -9.21 0.98 12.79
N ILE A 50 -8.82 2.26 12.68
CA ILE A 50 -8.56 2.91 11.38
C ILE A 50 -7.42 2.18 10.66
N HIS A 51 -6.35 1.83 11.38
CA HIS A 51 -5.22 1.08 10.83
C HIS A 51 -5.64 -0.26 10.22
N LEU A 52 -6.45 -1.05 10.93
CA LEU A 52 -6.93 -2.34 10.43
C LEU A 52 -7.84 -2.19 9.21
N ARG A 53 -8.72 -1.17 9.19
CA ARG A 53 -9.54 -0.87 8.01
C ARG A 53 -8.71 -0.54 6.78
N LEU A 54 -7.67 0.27 6.94
CA LEU A 54 -6.78 0.65 5.84
C LEU A 54 -5.96 -0.54 5.33
N LEU A 55 -5.49 -1.42 6.22
CA LEU A 55 -4.85 -2.67 5.84
C LEU A 55 -5.77 -3.56 5.01
N LYS A 56 -7.04 -3.73 5.44
CA LYS A 56 -8.03 -4.48 4.69
C LYS A 56 -8.26 -3.87 3.30
N ARG A 57 -8.46 -2.54 3.24
CA ARG A 57 -8.67 -1.81 1.98
C ARG A 57 -7.49 -1.99 1.02
N LEU A 58 -6.27 -1.89 1.53
CA LEU A 58 -5.06 -2.12 0.74
C LEU A 58 -4.98 -3.56 0.22
N ALA A 59 -5.33 -4.56 1.04
CA ALA A 59 -5.37 -5.94 0.60
C ALA A 59 -6.36 -6.14 -0.55
N GLU A 60 -7.57 -5.57 -0.46
CA GLU A 60 -8.58 -5.67 -1.52
C GLU A 60 -8.12 -5.00 -2.83
N LEU A 61 -7.39 -3.88 -2.76
CA LEU A 61 -6.78 -3.26 -3.95
C LEU A 61 -5.71 -4.15 -4.57
N LEU A 62 -4.90 -4.80 -3.73
CA LEU A 62 -3.80 -5.69 -4.15
C LEU A 62 -4.29 -7.01 -4.74
N ASP A 63 -5.50 -7.45 -4.39
CA ASP A 63 -6.16 -8.62 -5.00
C ASP A 63 -6.44 -8.41 -6.50
N ASN A 64 -6.42 -7.16 -6.98
CA ASN A 64 -6.53 -6.85 -8.40
C ASN A 64 -5.14 -6.83 -9.08
N PRO A 65 -4.80 -7.79 -9.96
CA PRO A 65 -3.48 -7.85 -10.60
C PRO A 65 -3.18 -6.62 -11.49
N GLN A 66 -4.22 -5.99 -12.05
CA GLN A 66 -4.06 -4.79 -12.87
C GLN A 66 -3.65 -3.58 -12.02
N PHE A 67 -4.06 -3.50 -10.75
CA PHE A 67 -3.60 -2.46 -9.83
C PHE A 67 -2.08 -2.51 -9.67
N TYR A 68 -1.53 -3.71 -9.41
CA TYR A 68 -0.08 -3.89 -9.29
C TYR A 68 0.67 -3.49 -10.57
N THR A 69 0.22 -3.99 -11.72
CA THR A 69 0.91 -3.76 -12.99
C THR A 69 0.87 -2.30 -13.43
N GLU A 70 -0.24 -1.59 -13.20
CA GLU A 70 -0.34 -0.14 -13.44
C GLU A 70 0.52 0.66 -12.45
N LEU A 71 0.60 0.26 -11.19
CA LEU A 71 1.30 1.02 -10.15
C LEU A 71 2.83 0.86 -10.22
N VAL A 72 3.34 -0.36 -10.44
CA VAL A 72 4.78 -0.66 -10.37
C VAL A 72 5.61 0.08 -11.43
N VAL A 73 5.00 0.44 -12.55
CA VAL A 73 5.68 1.15 -13.64
C VAL A 73 5.78 2.66 -13.41
N GLN A 74 5.01 3.23 -12.47
CA GLN A 74 4.95 4.67 -12.25
C GLN A 74 6.28 5.26 -11.77
N LYS A 75 6.64 6.43 -12.29
CA LYS A 75 7.87 7.17 -11.96
C LYS A 75 7.61 8.52 -11.31
N ASP A 76 6.34 8.92 -11.28
CA ASP A 76 5.88 10.20 -10.76
C ASP A 76 4.95 9.94 -9.57
N PRO A 77 5.16 10.58 -8.41
CA PRO A 77 4.33 10.36 -7.23
C PRO A 77 2.85 10.67 -7.47
N GLN A 78 2.54 11.71 -8.25
CA GLN A 78 1.18 12.13 -8.54
C GLN A 78 0.48 11.14 -9.45
N ALA A 79 1.18 10.61 -10.46
CA ALA A 79 0.68 9.52 -11.28
C ALA A 79 0.40 8.25 -10.45
N ALA A 80 1.33 7.85 -9.57
CA ALA A 80 1.14 6.71 -8.67
C ALA A 80 -0.06 6.89 -7.73
N TYR A 81 -0.20 8.08 -7.14
CA TYR A 81 -1.37 8.45 -6.35
C TYR A 81 -2.67 8.39 -7.16
N GLY A 82 -2.65 8.85 -8.41
CA GLY A 82 -3.79 8.77 -9.32
C GLY A 82 -4.25 7.34 -9.59
N ILE A 83 -3.31 6.39 -9.73
CA ILE A 83 -3.64 4.96 -9.85
C ILE A 83 -4.33 4.45 -8.59
N ILE A 84 -3.81 4.75 -7.40
CA ILE A 84 -4.44 4.34 -6.12
C ILE A 84 -5.88 4.87 -6.06
N LYS A 85 -6.07 6.15 -6.33
CA LYS A 85 -7.39 6.79 -6.29
C LYS A 85 -8.38 6.15 -7.28
N LYS A 86 -7.95 5.92 -8.53
CA LYS A 86 -8.76 5.26 -9.58
C LYS A 86 -9.30 3.91 -9.09
N TYR A 87 -8.45 3.07 -8.51
CA TYR A 87 -8.86 1.74 -8.06
C TYR A 87 -9.67 1.78 -6.76
N GLU A 88 -9.36 2.72 -5.85
CA GLU A 88 -10.16 2.92 -4.64
C GLU A 88 -11.60 3.35 -4.94
N GLU A 89 -11.80 4.24 -5.93
CA GLU A 89 -13.11 4.68 -6.39
C GLU A 89 -13.95 3.52 -6.95
N VAL A 90 -13.34 2.65 -7.76
CA VAL A 90 -13.99 1.43 -8.26
C VAL A 90 -14.42 0.53 -7.10
N LEU A 91 -13.55 0.36 -6.11
CA LEU A 91 -13.83 -0.51 -4.97
C LEU A 91 -14.95 0.06 -4.09
N ILE A 92 -14.98 1.38 -3.84
CA ILE A 92 -16.10 2.05 -3.13
C ILE A 92 -17.42 1.84 -3.89
N ALA A 93 -17.39 1.86 -5.22
CA ALA A 93 -18.59 1.70 -6.03
C ALA A 93 -19.16 0.27 -5.99
N LEU A 94 -18.32 -0.75 -5.76
CA LEU A 94 -18.72 -2.15 -5.64
C LEU A 94 -19.25 -2.53 -4.25
N ASP A 95 -18.83 -1.79 -3.20
CA ASP A 95 -19.30 -1.97 -1.82
C ASP A 95 -20.69 -1.35 -1.56
N ARG A 96 -21.28 -0.66 -2.55
CA ARG A 96 -22.61 -0.03 -2.50
C ARG A 96 -23.67 -0.88 -3.19
#